data_AF-A0A2A2Q0A6-F1
#
_entry.id   AF-A0A2A2Q0A6-F1
#
_cell.length_a   1.000
_cell.length_b   1.000
_cell.length_c   1.000
_cell.angle_alpha   90.00
_cell.angle_beta   90.00
_cell.angle_gamma   90.00
#
_symmetry.space_group_name_H-M   'P 1'
#
loop_
_entity.id
_entity.type
_entity.pdbx_description
1 polymer ?
#
loop_
_entity_poly.entity_id
_entity_poly.type
_entity_poly.pdbx_seq_one_letter_code
_entity_poly.pdbx_strand_id
1 'polypeptide(L)'
;MSPCPPPTPELSELAAVLGEENVQTLVRTFLRDFPISFQELGGGDRKNRHRLAHSMKSNARLMGAHALSQRMAELENRLSLESGEDITPQDLTAINREYEEAAGPLRMFVGQ
;
A
#
# COMPACT_ATOMS: atom_id res chain seq x y z
N MET A 1 10.96 23.36 -10.29
CA MET A 1 10.31 22.19 -10.90
C MET A 1 8.82 22.37 -10.69
N SER A 2 8.01 22.30 -11.75
CA SER A 2 6.55 22.39 -11.57
C SER A 2 6.08 21.19 -10.74
N PRO A 3 5.13 21.36 -9.80
CA PRO A 3 4.56 20.24 -9.09
C PRO A 3 3.96 19.25 -10.08
N CYS A 4 4.35 17.99 -9.97
CA CYS A 4 3.69 16.91 -10.72
C CYS A 4 2.27 16.79 -10.13
N PRO A 5 1.20 16.75 -10.95
CA PRO A 5 -0.15 16.63 -10.41
C PRO A 5 -0.33 15.29 -9.67
N PRO A 6 -1.28 15.20 -8.71
CA PRO A 6 -1.58 13.95 -8.05
C PRO A 6 -1.89 12.83 -9.08
N PRO A 7 -1.28 11.64 -8.95
CA PRO A 7 -1.31 10.62 -10.00
C PRO A 7 -2.61 9.80 -10.00
N THR A 8 -3.44 9.93 -8.98
CA THR A 8 -4.71 9.20 -8.84
C THR A 8 -5.86 10.13 -8.46
N PRO A 9 -7.11 9.77 -8.78
CA PRO A 9 -8.28 10.51 -8.35
C PRO A 9 -8.36 10.68 -6.82
N GLU A 10 -8.03 9.63 -6.06
CA GLU A 10 -8.02 9.66 -4.59
C GLU A 10 -7.08 10.73 -4.04
N LEU A 11 -5.86 10.80 -4.60
CA LEU A 11 -4.88 11.80 -4.19
C LEU A 11 -5.26 13.20 -4.68
N SER A 12 -5.95 13.31 -5.82
CA SER A 12 -6.48 14.58 -6.33
C SER A 12 -7.57 15.14 -5.40
N GLU A 13 -8.52 14.30 -5.00
CA GLU A 13 -9.57 14.64 -4.05
C GLU A 13 -8.99 15.01 -2.68
N LEU A 14 -8.00 14.23 -2.21
CA LEU A 14 -7.33 14.51 -0.95
C LEU A 14 -6.54 15.82 -0.99
N ALA A 15 -5.90 16.13 -2.12
CA ALA A 15 -5.15 17.38 -2.31
C ALA A 15 -6.08 18.59 -2.35
N ALA A 16 -7.30 18.44 -2.88
CA ALA A 16 -8.30 19.50 -2.85
C ALA A 16 -8.77 19.86 -1.42
N VAL A 17 -8.68 18.91 -0.48
CA VAL A 17 -9.09 19.11 0.93
C VAL A 17 -7.91 19.50 1.82
N LEU A 18 -6.77 18.80 1.71
CA LEU A 18 -5.63 18.96 2.61
C LEU A 18 -4.52 19.85 2.06
N GLY A 19 -4.53 20.15 0.76
CA GLY A 19 -3.42 20.79 0.06
C GLY A 19 -2.36 19.78 -0.41
N GLU A 20 -1.74 20.08 -1.56
CA GLU A 20 -0.83 19.16 -2.24
C GLU A 20 0.40 18.78 -1.40
N GLU A 21 1.00 19.72 -0.67
CA GLU A 21 2.19 19.46 0.17
C GLU A 21 1.91 18.43 1.28
N ASN A 22 0.71 18.49 1.89
CA ASN A 22 0.28 17.53 2.90
C ASN A 22 0.08 16.14 2.27
N VAL A 23 -0.50 16.07 1.07
CA VAL A 23 -0.66 14.80 0.34
C VAL A 23 0.68 14.23 -0.09
N GLN A 24 1.63 15.05 -0.56
CA GLN A 24 2.98 14.59 -0.85
C GLN A 24 3.65 14.00 0.40
N THR A 25 3.41 14.57 1.58
CA THR A 25 3.91 14.02 2.84
C THR A 25 3.32 12.64 3.13
N LEU A 26 2.01 12.46 2.94
CA LEU A 26 1.34 11.15 3.09
C LEU A 26 1.88 10.12 2.10
N VAL A 27 2.11 10.51 0.84
CA VAL A 27 2.68 9.62 -0.19
C VAL A 27 4.12 9.23 0.18
N ARG A 28 4.96 10.16 0.67
CA ARG A 28 6.31 9.86 1.15
C ARG A 28 6.27 8.87 2.33
N THR A 29 5.33 9.04 3.26
CA THR A 29 5.13 8.10 4.38
C THR A 29 4.76 6.72 3.86
N PHE A 30 3.82 6.61 2.92
CA PHE A 30 3.46 5.34 2.30
C PHE A 30 4.65 4.64 1.63
N LEU A 31 5.39 5.36 0.77
CA LEU A 31 6.55 4.82 0.04
C LEU A 31 7.68 4.35 0.97
N ARG A 32 7.82 4.99 2.14
CA ARG A 32 8.80 4.62 3.16
C ARG A 32 8.34 3.42 4.00
N ASP A 33 7.09 3.41 4.43
CA ASP A 33 6.60 2.46 5.45
C ASP A 33 6.10 1.15 4.85
N PHE A 34 5.66 1.16 3.58
CA PHE A 34 5.18 -0.05 2.91
C PHE A 34 6.26 -1.13 2.80
N PRO A 35 7.51 -0.85 2.34
CA PRO A 35 8.56 -1.88 2.27
C PRO A 35 8.89 -2.52 3.63
N ILE A 36 8.83 -1.74 4.71
CA ILE A 36 9.05 -2.23 6.08
C ILE A 36 7.94 -3.22 6.47
N SER A 37 6.69 -2.81 6.27
CA SER A 37 5.52 -3.66 6.54
C SER A 37 5.52 -4.93 5.69
N PHE A 38 5.98 -4.83 4.43
CA PHE A 38 6.12 -5.96 3.51
C PHE A 38 7.16 -6.98 3.98
N GLN A 39 8.31 -6.52 4.48
CA GLN A 39 9.31 -7.42 5.08
C GLN A 39 8.75 -8.16 6.31
N GLU A 40 8.03 -7.45 7.18
CA GLU A 40 7.39 -8.05 8.34
C GLU A 40 6.26 -9.03 7.96
N LEU A 41 5.56 -8.76 6.86
CA LEU A 41 4.49 -9.62 6.35
C LEU A 41 5.03 -11.00 5.96
N GLY A 42 6.26 -11.08 5.43
CA GLY A 42 6.95 -12.35 5.12
C GLY A 42 7.37 -13.15 6.36
N GLY A 43 7.18 -12.62 7.57
CA GLY A 43 7.58 -13.25 8.84
C GLY A 43 6.54 -13.05 9.95
N GLY A 44 6.93 -13.36 11.19
CA GLY A 44 6.07 -13.19 12.37
C GLY A 44 4.92 -14.19 12.47
N ASP A 45 4.04 -13.99 13.46
CA ASP A 45 2.87 -14.84 13.67
C ASP A 45 1.66 -14.42 12.79
N ARG A 46 0.72 -15.34 12.62
CA ARG A 46 -0.49 -15.15 11.79
C ARG A 46 -1.31 -13.91 12.19
N LYS A 47 -1.44 -13.64 13.50
CA LYS A 47 -2.21 -12.51 14.02
C LYS A 47 -1.56 -11.19 13.66
N ASN A 48 -0.23 -11.12 13.73
CA ASN A 48 0.54 -9.96 13.30
C ASN A 48 0.39 -9.72 11.79
N ARG A 49 0.51 -10.77 10.97
CA ARG A 49 0.32 -10.68 9.52
C ARG A 49 -1.08 -10.20 9.14
N HIS A 50 -2.12 -10.68 9.82
CA HIS A 50 -3.49 -10.21 9.62
C HIS A 50 -3.60 -8.70 9.87
N ARG A 51 -3.02 -8.21 10.98
CA ARG A 51 -3.01 -6.78 11.31
C ARG A 51 -2.23 -5.95 10.29
N LEU A 52 -1.10 -6.46 9.79
CA LEU A 52 -0.32 -5.82 8.73
C LEU A 52 -1.12 -5.74 7.43
N ALA A 53 -1.74 -6.84 6.99
CA ALA A 53 -2.59 -6.87 5.80
C ALA A 53 -3.74 -5.84 5.90
N HIS A 54 -4.40 -5.73 7.06
CA HIS A 54 -5.42 -4.73 7.31
C HIS A 54 -4.92 -3.28 7.12
N SER A 55 -3.76 -2.97 7.70
CA SER A 55 -3.14 -1.65 7.60
C SER A 55 -2.72 -1.33 6.15
N MET A 56 -2.00 -2.27 5.52
CA MET A 56 -1.51 -2.14 4.15
C MET A 56 -2.64 -2.00 3.14
N LYS A 57 -3.78 -2.69 3.34
CA LYS A 57 -5.00 -2.54 2.53
C LYS A 57 -5.49 -1.09 2.49
N SER A 58 -5.62 -0.48 3.67
CA SER A 58 -6.17 0.88 3.83
C SER A 58 -5.21 1.92 3.24
N ASN A 59 -3.91 1.75 3.50
CA ASN A 59 -2.88 2.64 2.98
C ASN A 59 -2.80 2.56 1.44
N ALA A 60 -2.83 1.35 0.87
CA ALA A 60 -2.86 1.17 -0.58
C ALA A 60 -4.10 1.82 -1.22
N ARG A 61 -5.27 1.65 -0.59
CA ARG A 61 -6.50 2.29 -1.08
C ARG A 61 -6.41 3.81 -1.09
N LEU A 62 -5.84 4.41 -0.03
CA LEU A 62 -5.68 5.87 0.06
C LEU A 62 -4.82 6.44 -1.07
N MET A 63 -3.85 5.67 -1.57
CA MET A 63 -3.00 6.09 -2.69
C MET A 63 -3.66 5.87 -4.06
N GLY A 64 -4.83 5.24 -4.14
CA GLY A 64 -5.43 4.77 -5.39
C GLY A 64 -4.83 3.46 -5.92
N ALA A 65 -4.04 2.75 -5.12
CA ALA A 65 -3.45 1.46 -5.49
C ALA A 65 -4.46 0.30 -5.30
N HIS A 66 -5.53 0.29 -6.10
CA HIS A 66 -6.67 -0.62 -5.90
C HIS A 66 -6.32 -2.10 -6.02
N ALA A 67 -5.49 -2.48 -6.99
CA ALA A 67 -5.07 -3.87 -7.15
C ALA A 67 -4.35 -4.38 -5.89
N LEU A 68 -3.40 -3.59 -5.40
CA LEU A 68 -2.68 -3.87 -4.16
C LEU A 68 -3.62 -3.92 -2.95
N SER A 69 -4.55 -2.98 -2.85
CA SER A 69 -5.54 -2.96 -1.77
C SER A 69 -6.43 -4.20 -1.78
N GLN A 70 -6.89 -4.62 -2.96
CA GLN A 70 -7.68 -5.84 -3.12
C GLN A 70 -6.88 -7.08 -2.69
N ARG A 71 -5.62 -7.19 -3.12
CA ARG A 71 -4.75 -8.31 -2.71
C ARG A 71 -4.55 -8.35 -1.20
N MET A 72 -4.35 -7.20 -0.56
CA MET A 72 -4.26 -7.12 0.90
C MET A 72 -5.56 -7.56 1.58
N ALA A 73 -6.72 -7.24 1.00
CA ALA A 73 -8.02 -7.67 1.53
C ALA A 73 -8.23 -9.19 1.41
N GLU A 74 -7.83 -9.79 0.28
CA GLU A 74 -7.87 -11.25 0.09
C GLU A 74 -6.98 -11.98 1.11
N LEU A 75 -5.78 -11.43 1.34
CA LEU A 75 -4.84 -11.95 2.32
C LEU A 75 -5.34 -11.80 3.76
N GLU A 76 -5.85 -10.63 4.12
CA GLU A 76 -6.48 -10.37 5.42
C GLU A 76 -7.61 -11.37 5.70
N ASN A 77 -8.50 -11.58 4.72
CA ASN A 77 -9.60 -12.54 4.85
C ASN A 77 -9.08 -13.96 5.06
N ARG A 78 -8.10 -14.41 4.27
CA ARG A 78 -7.46 -15.72 4.46
C ARG A 78 -6.90 -15.87 5.87
N LEU A 79 -6.15 -14.87 6.35
CA LEU A 79 -5.49 -14.88 7.65
C LEU A 79 -6.47 -14.84 8.83
N SER A 80 -7.69 -14.32 8.63
CA SER A 80 -8.74 -14.28 9.65
C SER A 80 -9.29 -15.67 10.00
N LEU A 81 -9.20 -16.64 9.08
CA LEU A 81 -9.65 -18.02 9.27
C LEU A 81 -8.54 -18.85 9.91
N GLU A 82 -8.83 -19.59 10.98
CA GLU A 82 -7.84 -20.46 11.64
C GLU A 82 -7.30 -21.55 10.71
N SER A 83 -8.16 -22.11 9.85
CA SER A 83 -7.81 -23.10 8.82
C SER A 83 -7.42 -22.49 7.46
N GLY A 84 -7.31 -21.17 7.36
CA GLY A 84 -6.98 -20.51 6.09
C GLY A 84 -5.51 -20.69 5.74
N GLU A 85 -5.21 -20.80 4.44
CA GLU A 85 -3.83 -20.87 3.97
C GLU A 85 -3.01 -19.65 4.44
N ASP A 86 -1.78 -19.92 4.89
CA ASP A 86 -0.84 -18.88 5.26
C ASP A 86 -0.26 -18.19 4.01
N ILE A 87 0.57 -17.17 4.21
CA ILE A 87 1.22 -16.41 3.14
C ILE A 87 2.22 -17.29 2.39
N THR A 88 2.10 -17.30 1.06
CA THR A 88 2.99 -18.05 0.17
C THR A 88 4.05 -17.13 -0.46
N PRO A 89 5.18 -17.69 -0.96
CA PRO A 89 6.14 -16.91 -1.75
C PRO A 89 5.53 -16.25 -3.00
N GLN A 90 4.52 -16.88 -3.60
CA GLN A 90 3.77 -16.33 -4.72
C GLN A 90 2.96 -15.10 -4.31
N ASP A 91 2.34 -15.13 -3.12
CA ASP A 91 1.65 -13.95 -2.57
C ASP A 91 2.64 -12.79 -2.44
N LEU A 92 3.79 -13.01 -1.81
CA LEU A 92 4.80 -11.96 -1.63
C LEU A 92 5.30 -11.38 -2.96
N THR A 93 5.51 -12.22 -3.96
CA THR A 93 5.93 -11.79 -5.31
C THR A 93 4.87 -10.92 -5.97
N ALA A 94 3.60 -11.30 -5.87
CA ALA A 94 2.49 -10.56 -6.45
C ALA A 94 2.29 -9.20 -5.75
N ILE A 95 2.40 -9.17 -4.42
CA ILE A 95 2.33 -7.95 -3.61
C ILE A 95 3.43 -6.97 -4.00
N ASN A 96 4.68 -7.45 -4.12
CA ASN A 96 5.80 -6.61 -4.50
C ASN A 96 5.63 -6.01 -5.90
N ARG A 97 5.13 -6.81 -6.86
CA ARG A 97 4.86 -6.32 -8.21
C ARG A 97 3.81 -5.21 -8.22
N GLU A 98 2.68 -5.42 -7.56
CA GLU A 98 1.59 -4.43 -7.50
C GLU A 98 2.00 -3.16 -6.75
N TYR A 99 2.84 -3.29 -5.72
CA TYR A 99 3.45 -2.15 -5.07
C TYR A 99 4.34 -1.36 -6.03
N GLU A 100 5.24 -1.99 -6.76
CA GLU A 100 6.14 -1.28 -7.68
C GLU A 100 5.38 -0.60 -8.84
N GLU A 101 4.32 -1.24 -9.35
CA GLU A 101 3.42 -0.64 -10.34
C GLU A 101 2.75 0.63 -9.82
N ALA A 102 2.29 0.63 -8.56
CA ALA A 102 1.72 1.82 -7.93
C ALA A 102 2.77 2.86 -7.52
N ALA A 103 3.96 2.42 -7.09
CA ALA A 103 4.99 3.28 -6.53
C ALA A 103 5.65 4.18 -7.58
N GLY A 104 5.73 3.75 -8.85
CA GLY A 104 6.33 4.54 -9.93
C GLY A 104 5.72 5.95 -10.06
N PRO A 105 4.41 6.07 -10.36
CA PRO A 105 3.73 7.36 -10.42
C PRO A 105 3.78 8.15 -9.09
N LEU A 106 3.73 7.47 -7.95
CA LEU A 106 3.81 8.11 -6.63
C LEU A 106 5.17 8.74 -6.36
N ARG A 107 6.27 8.08 -6.76
CA ARG A 107 7.64 8.61 -6.66
C ARG A 107 7.80 9.86 -7.52
N MET A 108 7.31 9.83 -8.76
CA MET A 108 7.28 11.00 -9.64
C MET A 108 6.50 12.17 -9.02
N PHE A 109 5.36 11.89 -8.38
CA PHE A 109 4.55 12.90 -7.71
C PHE A 109 5.30 13.61 -6.57
N VAL A 110 6.11 12.88 -5.80
CA VAL A 110 6.83 13.44 -4.64
C VAL A 110 8.27 13.87 -4.94
N GLY A 111 8.74 13.68 -6.18
CA GLY A 111 10.10 14.01 -6.64
C GLY A 111 11.18 13.03 -6.19
N GLN A 112 10.86 11.73 -6.09
CA GLN A 112 11.78 10.63 -5.75
C GLN A 112 12.14 9.77 -6.95
#